data_AF-A0A348YC71-F1
#
_entry.id   AF-A0A348YC71-F1
#
_cell.length_a   1.000
_cell.length_b   1.000
_cell.length_c   1.000
_cell.angle_alpha   90.00
_cell.angle_beta   90.00
_cell.angle_gamma   90.00
#
_symmetry.space_group_name_H-M   'P 1'
#
loop_
_entity.id
_entity.type
_entity.pdbx_description
1 polymer ?
#
loop_
_entity_poly.entity_id
_entity_poly.type
_entity_poly.pdbx_seq_one_letter_code
_entity_poly.pdbx_strand_id
1 'polypeptide(L)' 'MKISRDAYANMYGPTVGDRLRLGDTELWIEIEKDHTHYGEEVVFGGGKVIRDGMGQSQLCSDSVMDTV' A
#
# COMPACT_ATOMS: atom_id res chain seq x y z
N MET A 1 15.03 -0.13 -9.27
CA MET A 1 15.43 0.90 -8.28
C MET A 1 15.44 0.25 -6.90
N LYS A 2 16.21 0.75 -5.93
CA LYS A 2 16.19 0.22 -4.55
C LYS A 2 15.75 1.31 -3.60
N ILE A 3 14.95 0.92 -2.61
CA ILE A 3 14.44 1.78 -1.55
C ILE A 3 14.80 1.17 -0.20
N SER A 4 15.09 2.01 0.80
CA SER A 4 15.30 1.51 2.17
C SER A 4 13.97 1.09 2.79
N ARG A 5 14.02 0.13 3.72
CA ARG A 5 12.82 -0.40 4.38
C ARG A 5 12.09 0.68 5.17
N ASP A 6 12.81 1.56 5.87
CA ASP A 6 12.22 2.69 6.59
C ASP A 6 11.55 3.71 5.66
N ALA A 7 12.15 4.01 4.50
CA ALA A 7 11.53 4.92 3.53
C ALA A 7 10.29 4.29 2.89
N TYR A 8 10.32 2.99 2.62
CA TYR A 8 9.15 2.25 2.14
C TYR A 8 8.02 2.30 3.17
N ALA A 9 8.31 1.96 4.44
CA ALA A 9 7.33 1.95 5.51
C ALA A 9 6.68 3.33 5.74
N ASN A 10 7.44 4.41 5.59
CA ASN A 10 6.92 5.78 5.69
C ASN A 10 5.99 6.18 4.52
N MET A 11 6.16 5.59 3.34
CA MET A 11 5.35 5.94 2.15
C MET A 11 4.13 5.05 1.95
N TYR A 12 4.29 3.75 2.19
CA TYR A 12 3.28 2.74 1.85
C TYR A 12 2.80 1.94 3.06
N GLY A 13 3.41 2.15 4.22
CA GLY A 13 3.18 1.32 5.41
C GLY A 13 4.13 0.11 5.49
N PRO A 14 4.11 -0.58 6.63
CA PRO A 14 4.97 -1.75 6.90
C PRO A 14 4.70 -2.89 5.91
N THR A 15 5.71 -3.71 5.62
CA THR A 15 5.59 -4.91 4.78
C THR A 15 6.11 -6.16 5.51
N VAL A 16 6.19 -7.31 4.84
CA VAL A 16 6.49 -8.62 5.44
C VAL A 16 7.68 -8.56 6.40
N GLY A 17 7.48 -9.11 7.60
CA GLY A 17 8.44 -9.17 8.70
C GLY A 17 8.64 -7.85 9.45
N ASP A 18 7.97 -6.74 9.08
CA ASP A 18 7.92 -5.54 9.92
C ASP A 18 7.04 -5.82 11.13
N ARG A 19 7.39 -5.21 12.26
CA ARG A 19 6.64 -5.34 13.51
C ARG A 19 6.11 -4.00 13.97
N LEU A 20 4.85 -3.99 14.41
CA LEU A 20 4.18 -2.81 14.93
C LEU A 20 3.68 -3.04 16.34
N ARG A 21 3.87 -2.04 17.18
CA ARG A 21 3.28 -1.99 18.51
C ARG A 21 1.81 -1.58 18.40
N LEU A 22 0.92 -2.29 19.09
CA LEU A 22 -0.50 -1.94 19.14
C LEU A 22 -0.73 -0.83 20.16
N GLY A 23 -0.81 0.41 19.67
CA GLY A 23 -1.00 1.59 20.51
C GLY A 23 0.14 1.76 21.52
N ASP A 24 -0.21 2.05 22.77
CA ASP A 24 0.70 2.16 23.91
C ASP A 24 0.83 0.85 24.70
N THR A 25 0.35 -0.28 24.18
CA THR A 25 0.44 -1.60 24.83
C THR A 25 1.77 -2.31 24.55
N GLU A 26 2.11 -3.38 25.27
CA GLU A 26 3.28 -4.22 24.98
C GLU A 26 3.01 -5.32 23.93
N LEU A 27 1.90 -5.22 23.20
CA LEU A 27 1.55 -6.16 22.13
C LEU A 27 2.22 -5.77 20.82
N TRP A 28 2.86 -6.73 20.16
CA TRP A 28 3.50 -6.59 18.87
C TRP A 28 2.87 -7.52 17.84
N ILE A 29 2.53 -6.96 16.68
CA ILE A 29 2.10 -7.73 15.51
C ILE A 29 3.22 -7.75 14.47
N GLU A 30 3.31 -8.82 13.69
CA GLU A 30 4.23 -8.95 12.56
C GLU A 30 3.41 -9.06 11.26
N ILE A 31 3.84 -8.37 10.20
CA ILE A 31 3.22 -8.53 8.89
C ILE A 31 3.63 -9.88 8.32
N GLU A 32 2.67 -10.82 8.22
CA GLU A 32 2.95 -12.18 7.76
C GLU A 32 3.02 -12.30 6.23
N LYS A 33 2.22 -11.49 5.53
CA LYS A 33 2.11 -11.49 4.07
C LYS A 33 1.78 -10.09 3.56
N ASP A 34 2.33 -9.77 2.40
CA ASP A 34 2.00 -8.60 1.61
C ASP A 34 1.62 -9.09 0.21
N HIS A 35 0.48 -8.63 -0.29
CA HIS A 35 -0.06 -9.01 -1.59
C HIS A 35 0.32 -8.03 -2.70
N THR A 36 1.04 -6.95 -2.37
CA THR A 36 1.53 -6.00 -3.37
C THR A 36 2.65 -6.61 -4.22
N HIS A 37 2.88 -5.99 -5.38
CA HIS A 37 4.12 -6.13 -6.12
C HIS A 37 4.93 -4.84 -5.94
N TYR A 38 6.15 -4.94 -5.42
CA TYR A 38 6.89 -3.74 -5.03
C TYR A 38 7.18 -2.80 -6.20
N GLY A 39 6.72 -1.55 -6.09
CA GLY A 39 6.71 -0.54 -7.14
C GLY A 39 5.35 -0.30 -7.80
N GLU A 40 4.36 -1.15 -7.54
CA GLU A 40 2.98 -1.05 -8.03
C GLU A 40 1.98 -0.69 -6.92
N GLU A 41 2.47 -0.11 -5.81
CA GLU A 41 1.62 0.28 -4.69
C GLU A 41 0.60 1.34 -5.11
N VAL A 42 -0.67 1.10 -4.79
CA VAL A 42 -1.76 1.95 -5.22
C VAL A 42 -1.92 3.11 -4.24
N VAL A 43 -1.47 4.30 -4.63
CA VAL A 43 -1.54 5.52 -3.80
C VAL A 43 -2.31 6.64 -4.48
N PHE A 44 -3.25 7.24 -3.75
CA PHE A 44 -4.04 8.39 -4.19
C PHE A 44 -3.35 9.74 -3.90
N GLY A 45 -3.50 10.69 -4.83
CA GLY A 45 -3.04 12.07 -4.69
C GLY A 45 -2.53 12.69 -6.00
N GLY A 46 -2.24 13.99 -5.96
CA GLY A 46 -1.71 14.73 -7.11
C GLY A 46 -0.40 14.12 -7.63
N GLY A 47 -0.38 13.73 -8.91
CA GLY A 47 0.80 13.12 -9.55
C GLY A 47 1.10 11.68 -9.14
N LYS A 48 0.20 11.00 -8.41
CA LYS A 48 0.41 9.63 -7.91
C LYS A 48 -0.21 8.56 -8.82
N VAL A 49 -0.47 7.37 -8.28
CA VAL A 49 -0.79 6.15 -9.04
C VAL A 49 -2.25 6.07 -9.44
N ILE A 50 -3.21 6.34 -8.52
CA ILE A 50 -4.65 6.32 -8.84
C ILE A 50 -5.01 7.56 -9.64
N ARG A 51 -4.88 7.45 -10.96
CA ARG A 51 -5.27 8.46 -11.96
C ARG A 51 -5.72 7.75 -13.23
N ASP A 52 -6.55 8.46 -13.99
CA ASP A 52 -7.11 8.02 -15.26
C ASP A 52 -6.04 7.44 -16.20
N GLY A 53 -6.24 6.19 -16.65
CA GLY A 53 -5.32 5.48 -17.55
C GLY A 53 -4.03 4.96 -16.91
N MET A 54 -3.88 5.07 -15.59
CA MET A 54 -2.76 4.52 -14.81
C MET A 54 -3.28 3.44 -13.84
N GLY A 55 -3.22 3.67 -12.53
CA GLY A 55 -3.79 2.76 -11.53
C GLY A 55 -5.32 2.75 -11.50
N GLN A 56 -5.99 3.68 -12.20
CA GLN A 56 -7.44 3.70 -12.35
C GLN A 56 -7.86 3.24 -13.75
N SER A 57 -8.59 2.13 -13.80
CA SER A 57 -9.10 1.52 -15.03
C SER A 57 -10.23 2.32 -15.68
N GLN A 58 -10.49 2.06 -16.97
CA GLN A 58 -11.60 2.63 -17.77
C GLN A 58 -12.85 1.73 -17.81
N LEU A 59 -12.87 0.68 -16.98
CA LEU A 59 -13.98 -0.27 -16.94
C LEU A 59 -15.29 0.40 -16.46
N CYS A 60 -16.41 -0.19 -16.85
CA CYS A 60 -17.74 0.26 -16.45
C CYS A 60 -18.09 -0.18 -15.02
N SER A 61 -19.14 0.43 -14.47
CA SER A 61 -19.55 0.30 -13.05
C SER A 61 -19.78 -1.13 -12.57
N ASP A 62 -20.11 -2.07 -13.46
CA ASP A 62 -20.36 -3.48 -13.11
C ASP A 62 -19.09 -4.25 -12.72
N SER A 63 -17.91 -3.72 -13.05
CA SER A 63 -16.62 -4.40 -12.96
C SER A 63 -15.58 -3.59 -12.17
N VAL A 64 -16.01 -2.58 -11.41
CA VAL A 64 -15.14 -1.71 -10.60
C VAL A 64 -15.60 -1.68 -9.15
N MET A 65 -14.67 -1.37 -8.24
CA MET A 65 -14.98 -1.26 -6.82
C MET A 65 -15.61 0.10 -6.52
N ASP A 66 -16.56 0.13 -5.58
CA ASP A 66 -17.16 1.39 -5.10
C ASP A 66 -16.17 2.21 -4.23
N THR A 67 -15.27 1.54 -3.52
CA THR A 67 -14.25 2.14 -2.65
C THR A 67 -13.07 1.18 -2.50
N VAL A 68 -11.85 1.72 -2.50
CA VAL A 68 -10.59 1.00 -2.24
C VAL A 68 -9.70 1.82 -1.32
#